data_AF-A0A3R8UB75-F1
#
_entry.id   AF-A0A3R8UB75-F1
#
_cell.length_a   1.000
_cell.length_b   1.000
_cell.length_c   1.000
_cell.angle_alpha   90.00
_cell.angle_beta   90.00
_cell.angle_gamma   90.00
#
_symmetry.space_group_name_H-M   'P 1'
#
loop_
_entity.id
_entity.type
_entity.pdbx_description
1 polymer ?
#
loop_
_entity_poly.entity_id
_entity_poly.type
_entity_poly.pdbx_seq_one_letter_code
_entity_poly.pdbx_strand_id
1 'polypeptide(L)'
;MLARAVEYYREKGERALPAFSRQGEFIDGSYYIYVVNTDGIMLASGGPSSALIGSNILKSLPPEYTVKFKKALSSDEQDGIQESEYRWVNWKTGHSERKRVFYQRVGDAFVAAGFFVSRATSEQAHTMLQKAAAAVAERPKQTIDAINSSSVVFLEDDLYVFIVDLRSERFVAHGFNRRMVGRNFQKLIDPSGQPVGQPMLDMAAKHEQGQHSYQWVNPVSREIETKHSYFKVVGPYLVSVGYYDKPAR
;
A
#
# COMPACT_ATOMS: atom_id res chain seq x y z
N MET A 1 -11.26 13.89 8.11
CA MET A 1 -11.64 13.34 9.43
C MET A 1 -10.68 13.77 10.54
N LEU A 2 -9.38 13.47 10.45
CA LEU A 2 -8.41 13.78 11.51
C LEU A 2 -8.39 15.25 11.94
N ALA A 3 -8.27 16.20 11.00
CA ALA A 3 -8.23 17.63 11.34
C ALA A 3 -9.44 18.09 12.17
N ARG A 4 -10.65 17.63 11.80
CA ARG A 4 -11.87 17.88 12.58
C ARG A 4 -11.81 17.27 13.97
N ALA A 5 -11.28 16.05 14.10
CA ALA A 5 -11.12 15.39 15.39
C ALA A 5 -10.11 16.11 16.29
N VAL A 6 -9.02 16.62 15.71
CA VAL A 6 -8.02 17.45 16.41
C VAL A 6 -8.65 18.74 16.93
N GLU A 7 -9.41 19.46 16.10
CA GLU A 7 -10.09 20.67 16.55
C GLU A 7 -11.15 20.37 17.63
N TYR A 8 -11.92 19.30 17.44
CA TYR A 8 -12.93 18.87 18.40
C TYR A 8 -12.29 18.52 19.76
N TYR A 9 -11.16 17.80 19.76
CA TYR A 9 -10.42 17.50 20.99
C TYR A 9 -9.79 18.75 21.60
N ARG A 10 -9.28 19.68 20.79
CA ARG A 10 -8.71 20.95 21.28
C ARG A 10 -9.77 21.81 21.99
N GLU A 11 -11.01 21.82 21.50
CA GLU A 11 -12.11 22.58 22.11
C GLU A 11 -12.68 21.90 23.36
N LYS A 12 -12.85 20.58 23.32
CA LYS A 12 -13.60 19.84 24.36
C LYS A 12 -12.72 19.10 25.37
N GLY A 13 -11.42 18.92 25.08
CA GLY A 13 -10.51 18.08 25.86
C GLY A 13 -11.02 16.64 26.00
N GLU A 14 -10.88 16.06 27.19
CA GLU A 14 -11.35 14.70 27.50
C GLU A 14 -12.85 14.48 27.23
N ARG A 15 -13.68 15.53 27.25
CA ARG A 15 -15.11 15.42 26.93
C ARG A 15 -15.37 14.99 25.48
N ALA A 16 -14.36 15.07 24.59
CA ALA A 16 -14.44 14.55 23.23
C ALA A 16 -14.27 13.02 23.13
N LEU A 17 -13.63 12.36 24.10
CA LEU A 17 -13.31 10.93 24.03
C LEU A 17 -14.50 10.00 23.74
N PRO A 18 -15.71 10.24 24.32
CA PRO A 18 -16.88 9.43 24.00
C PRO A 18 -17.31 9.53 22.53
N ALA A 19 -17.11 10.68 21.88
CA ALA A 19 -17.45 10.88 20.46
C ALA A 19 -16.54 10.07 19.54
N PHE A 20 -15.30 9.80 19.96
CA PHE A 20 -14.37 8.96 19.22
C PHE A 20 -14.57 7.47 19.45
N SER A 21 -15.37 7.06 20.44
CA SER A 21 -15.55 5.65 20.83
C SER A 21 -16.92 5.08 20.48
N ARG A 22 -17.80 5.87 19.85
CA ARG A 22 -19.17 5.49 19.48
C ARG A 22 -19.40 5.72 17.99
N GLN A 23 -20.32 4.95 17.40
CA GLN A 23 -20.73 5.13 16.01
C GLN A 23 -21.19 6.59 15.78
N GLY A 24 -20.64 7.25 14.77
CA GLY A 24 -20.88 8.66 14.53
C GLY A 24 -19.87 9.28 13.57
N GLU A 25 -19.71 10.61 13.65
CA GLU A 25 -18.96 11.42 12.67
C GLU A 25 -17.45 11.12 12.57
N PHE A 26 -16.89 10.37 13.53
CA PHE A 26 -15.47 10.02 13.60
C PHE A 26 -15.19 8.55 13.26
N ILE A 27 -16.18 7.86 12.67
CA ILE A 27 -16.08 6.48 12.18
C ILE A 27 -16.71 6.42 10.78
N ASP A 28 -15.92 6.08 9.77
CA ASP A 28 -16.33 5.87 8.39
C ASP A 28 -15.69 4.60 7.84
N GLY A 29 -16.43 3.49 7.80
CA GLY A 29 -15.94 2.21 7.30
C GLY A 29 -14.71 1.69 8.07
N SER A 30 -13.55 1.65 7.42
CA SER A 30 -12.26 1.28 8.04
C SER A 30 -11.48 2.47 8.60
N TYR A 31 -11.95 3.69 8.39
CA TYR A 31 -11.36 4.93 8.89
C TYR A 31 -12.02 5.29 10.22
N TYR A 32 -11.24 5.36 11.30
CA TYR A 32 -11.74 5.75 12.61
C TYR A 32 -10.70 6.53 13.40
N ILE A 33 -11.17 7.35 14.35
CA ILE A 33 -10.31 8.06 15.31
C ILE A 33 -9.96 7.16 16.49
N TYR A 34 -8.72 7.27 16.96
CA TYR A 34 -8.32 6.79 18.27
C TYR A 34 -7.40 7.83 18.94
N VAL A 35 -7.38 7.82 20.26
CA VAL A 35 -6.62 8.78 21.07
C VAL A 35 -5.73 8.02 22.04
N VAL A 36 -4.47 8.42 22.12
CA VAL A 36 -3.47 7.86 23.03
C VAL A 36 -2.79 9.01 23.78
N ASN A 37 -2.58 8.89 25.09
CA ASN A 37 -1.85 9.91 25.83
C ASN A 37 -0.31 9.78 25.66
N THR A 38 0.45 10.74 26.21
CA THR A 38 1.93 10.74 26.16
C THR A 38 2.58 9.54 26.85
N ASP A 39 1.87 8.88 27.77
CA ASP A 39 2.34 7.65 28.43
C ASP A 39 2.07 6.37 27.62
N GLY A 40 1.43 6.51 26.46
CA GLY A 40 1.03 5.39 25.61
C GLY A 40 -0.25 4.69 26.05
N ILE A 41 -1.08 5.31 26.90
CA ILE A 41 -2.38 4.77 27.32
C ILE A 41 -3.43 5.14 26.29
N MET A 42 -4.21 4.15 25.83
CA MET A 42 -5.31 4.40 24.91
C MET A 42 -6.52 5.00 25.64
N LEU A 43 -6.91 6.21 25.24
CA LEU A 43 -8.02 6.96 25.85
C LEU A 43 -9.36 6.73 25.14
N ALA A 44 -9.33 6.57 23.81
CA ALA A 44 -10.51 6.36 22.98
C ALA A 44 -10.16 5.61 21.69
N SER A 45 -11.14 4.90 21.12
CA SER A 45 -10.99 4.28 19.80
C SER A 45 -12.35 3.93 19.21
N GLY A 46 -12.59 4.36 17.97
CA GLY A 46 -13.80 4.05 17.22
C GLY A 46 -13.73 2.73 16.46
N GLY A 47 -12.55 2.11 16.42
CA GLY A 47 -12.33 0.82 15.78
C GLY A 47 -11.98 -0.28 16.79
N PRO A 48 -11.47 -1.43 16.32
CA PRO A 48 -11.21 -2.61 17.14
C PRO A 48 -10.23 -2.42 18.28
N SER A 49 -9.41 -1.37 18.21
CA SER A 49 -8.57 -0.94 19.33
C SER A 49 -9.39 -0.43 20.52
N SER A 50 -10.73 -0.35 20.44
CA SER A 50 -11.60 -0.06 21.58
C SER A 50 -11.42 -1.05 22.74
N ALA A 51 -11.05 -2.30 22.44
CA ALA A 51 -10.70 -3.30 23.44
C ALA A 51 -9.44 -2.95 24.25
N LEU A 52 -8.63 -2.00 23.78
CA LEU A 52 -7.38 -1.56 24.42
C LEU A 52 -7.55 -0.26 25.23
N ILE A 53 -8.75 0.32 25.29
CA ILE A 53 -9.00 1.54 26.08
C ILE A 53 -8.63 1.28 27.55
N GLY A 54 -7.85 2.20 28.13
CA GLY A 54 -7.26 2.10 29.47
C GLY A 54 -5.97 1.30 29.54
N SER A 55 -5.57 0.60 28.47
CA SER A 55 -4.33 -0.17 28.43
C SER A 55 -3.15 0.66 27.96
N ASN A 56 -1.97 0.39 28.54
CA ASN A 56 -0.72 0.95 28.06
C ASN A 56 -0.21 0.13 26.85
N ILE A 57 -0.31 0.72 25.67
CA ILE A 57 -0.02 0.06 24.40
C ILE A 57 1.47 -0.29 24.29
N LEU A 58 2.37 0.55 24.82
CA LEU A 58 3.83 0.33 24.78
C LEU A 58 4.25 -1.00 25.44
N LYS A 59 3.47 -1.52 26.38
CA LYS A 59 3.75 -2.80 27.05
C LYS A 59 3.37 -4.02 26.21
N SER A 60 2.47 -3.84 25.25
CA SER A 60 1.93 -4.91 24.39
C SER A 60 2.57 -4.94 23.00
N LEU A 61 3.34 -3.90 22.65
CA LEU A 61 3.99 -3.79 21.34
C LEU A 61 5.27 -4.62 21.28
N PRO A 62 5.50 -5.37 20.18
CA PRO A 62 6.80 -5.92 19.85
C PRO A 62 7.91 -4.84 19.84
N PRO A 63 9.16 -5.18 20.19
CA PRO A 63 10.25 -4.21 20.37
C PRO A 63 10.45 -3.26 19.18
N GLU A 64 10.30 -3.76 17.96
CA GLU A 64 10.44 -3.00 16.71
C GLU A 64 9.37 -1.91 16.55
N TYR A 65 8.16 -2.14 17.07
CA TYR A 65 7.08 -1.14 17.05
C TYR A 65 7.19 -0.18 18.23
N THR A 66 7.69 -0.65 19.37
CA THR A 66 7.90 0.19 20.57
C THR A 66 8.83 1.35 20.29
N VAL A 67 9.94 1.14 19.57
CA VAL A 67 10.87 2.22 19.22
C VAL A 67 10.20 3.29 18.35
N LYS A 68 9.47 2.87 17.31
CA LYS A 68 8.76 3.80 16.41
C LYS A 68 7.64 4.54 17.13
N PHE A 69 6.89 3.85 18.00
CA PHE A 69 5.81 4.44 18.76
C PHE A 69 6.33 5.46 19.77
N LYS A 70 7.43 5.17 20.48
CA LYS A 70 8.09 6.15 21.37
C LYS A 70 8.56 7.38 20.61
N LYS A 71 9.10 7.22 19.39
CA LYS A 71 9.47 8.34 18.52
C LYS A 71 8.25 9.16 18.09
N ALA A 72 7.11 8.52 17.82
CA ALA A 72 5.86 9.23 17.52
C ALA A 72 5.37 10.04 18.73
N LEU A 73 5.43 9.46 19.93
CA LEU A 73 5.05 10.11 21.18
C LEU A 73 5.99 11.26 21.61
N SER A 74 7.18 11.36 21.02
CA SER A 74 8.09 12.49 21.27
C SER A 74 7.89 13.67 20.32
N SER A 75 6.89 13.63 19.43
CA SER A 75 6.56 14.79 18.58
C SER A 75 5.95 15.92 19.40
N ASP A 76 6.22 17.15 18.97
CA ASP A 76 5.72 18.37 19.59
C ASP A 76 4.45 18.86 18.90
N GLU A 77 3.61 19.62 19.60
CA GLU A 77 2.38 20.17 19.02
C GLU A 77 2.62 21.04 17.79
N GLN A 78 3.78 21.71 17.75
CA GLN A 78 4.19 22.59 16.65
C GLN A 78 4.51 21.81 15.37
N ASP A 79 4.78 20.51 15.46
CA ASP A 79 5.05 19.66 14.30
C ASP A 79 3.79 19.44 13.44
N GLY A 80 2.60 19.78 13.95
CA GLY A 80 1.35 19.63 13.21
C GLY A 80 0.97 18.17 12.99
N ILE A 81 0.36 17.87 11.83
CA ILE A 81 -0.01 16.50 11.49
C ILE A 81 1.24 15.73 11.07
N GLN A 82 1.52 14.67 11.81
CA GLN A 82 2.58 13.71 11.57
C GLN A 82 2.02 12.43 10.94
N GLU A 83 2.91 11.63 10.36
CA GLU A 83 2.56 10.38 9.70
C GLU A 83 3.48 9.24 10.15
N SER A 84 2.93 8.03 10.26
CA SER A 84 3.71 6.82 10.43
C SER A 84 3.05 5.63 9.75
N GLU A 85 3.88 4.68 9.33
CA GLU A 85 3.46 3.37 8.82
C GLU A 85 4.02 2.23 9.67
N TYR A 86 3.17 1.27 9.99
CA TYR A 86 3.53 0.03 10.69
C TYR A 86 2.64 -1.11 10.22
N ARG A 87 2.89 -2.35 10.68
CA ARG A 87 1.98 -3.47 10.44
C ARG A 87 1.13 -3.71 11.68
N TRP A 88 -0.16 -3.93 11.49
CA TRP A 88 -1.10 -4.22 12.56
C TRP A 88 -2.06 -5.32 12.15
N VAL A 89 -2.57 -6.08 13.11
CA VAL A 89 -3.57 -7.11 12.80
C VAL A 89 -4.85 -6.41 12.30
N ASN A 90 -5.19 -6.61 11.03
CA ASN A 90 -6.47 -6.23 10.48
C ASN A 90 -7.51 -7.20 11.01
N TRP A 91 -8.33 -6.71 11.92
CA TRP A 91 -9.45 -7.42 12.54
C TRP A 91 -10.46 -8.03 11.54
N LYS A 92 -10.63 -7.44 10.35
CA LYS A 92 -11.52 -8.01 9.33
C LYS A 92 -10.95 -9.29 8.73
N THR A 93 -9.62 -9.39 8.65
CA THR A 93 -8.94 -10.48 7.95
C THR A 93 -8.21 -11.43 8.90
N GLY A 94 -7.90 -10.99 10.12
CA GLY A 94 -7.05 -11.66 11.11
C GLY A 94 -5.55 -11.58 10.83
N HIS A 95 -5.10 -10.83 9.81
CA HIS A 95 -3.68 -10.81 9.41
C HIS A 95 -2.99 -9.50 9.76
N SER A 96 -1.69 -9.58 10.05
CA SER A 96 -0.83 -8.41 10.11
C SER A 96 -0.75 -7.75 8.73
N GLU A 97 -1.33 -6.56 8.59
CA GLU A 97 -1.40 -5.77 7.35
C GLU A 97 -0.81 -4.39 7.58
N ARG A 98 -0.34 -3.74 6.51
CA ARG A 98 0.23 -2.40 6.63
C ARG A 98 -0.87 -1.42 7.01
N LYS A 99 -0.62 -0.62 8.04
CA LYS A 99 -1.50 0.43 8.52
C LYS A 99 -0.76 1.76 8.39
N ARG A 100 -1.36 2.69 7.65
CA ARG A 100 -0.91 4.07 7.56
C ARG A 100 -1.69 4.89 8.57
N VAL A 101 -1.00 5.71 9.35
CA VAL A 101 -1.58 6.50 10.44
C VAL A 101 -1.13 7.94 10.32
N PHE A 102 -2.10 8.83 10.39
CA PHE A 102 -1.88 10.25 10.60
C PHE A 102 -2.23 10.58 12.05
N TYR A 103 -1.40 11.38 12.72
CA TYR A 103 -1.62 11.75 14.11
C TYR A 103 -1.15 13.18 14.36
N GLN A 104 -1.74 13.81 15.36
CA GLN A 104 -1.31 15.13 15.82
C GLN A 104 -1.40 15.19 17.34
N ARG A 105 -0.37 15.77 17.96
CA ARG A 105 -0.37 16.05 19.38
C ARG A 105 -1.29 17.24 19.69
N VAL A 106 -2.06 17.12 20.76
CA VAL A 106 -2.90 18.16 21.35
C VAL A 106 -2.79 18.01 22.87
N GLY A 107 -1.99 18.86 23.52
CA GLY A 107 -1.66 18.74 24.94
C GLY A 107 -0.89 17.44 25.25
N ASP A 108 -1.50 16.66 26.13
CA ASP A 108 -1.03 15.36 26.61
C ASP A 108 -1.57 14.18 25.78
N ALA A 109 -2.29 14.45 24.69
CA ALA A 109 -2.90 13.43 23.84
C ALA A 109 -2.45 13.51 22.37
N PHE A 110 -2.46 12.35 21.74
CA PHE A 110 -2.29 12.16 20.31
C PHE A 110 -3.61 11.73 19.72
N VAL A 111 -4.21 12.59 18.91
CA VAL A 111 -5.40 12.24 18.11
C VAL A 111 -4.91 11.63 16.82
N ALA A 112 -5.34 10.41 16.52
CA ALA A 112 -4.86 9.64 15.39
C ALA A 112 -6.00 9.08 14.54
N ALA A 113 -5.75 9.00 13.24
CA ALA A 113 -6.59 8.32 12.27
C ALA A 113 -5.72 7.37 11.47
N GLY A 114 -6.11 6.11 11.35
CA GLY A 114 -5.34 5.13 10.60
C GLY A 114 -6.20 4.19 9.79
N PHE A 115 -5.71 3.81 8.62
CA PHE A 115 -6.34 2.85 7.73
C PHE A 115 -5.37 1.76 7.34
N PHE A 116 -5.91 0.56 7.13
CA PHE A 116 -5.16 -0.51 6.50
C PHE A 116 -4.96 -0.17 5.03
N VAL A 117 -3.71 -0.18 4.59
CA VAL A 117 -3.41 -0.08 3.18
C VAL A 117 -3.80 -1.41 2.56
N SER A 118 -4.92 -1.41 1.85
CA SER A 118 -5.52 -2.61 1.29
C SER A 118 -4.68 -3.10 0.10
N ARG A 119 -4.53 -4.42 -0.06
CA ARG A 119 -3.90 -5.02 -1.25
C ARG A 119 -4.58 -4.51 -2.51
N ALA A 120 -3.81 -4.28 -3.58
CA ALA A 120 -4.40 -3.89 -4.85
C ALA A 120 -5.42 -4.95 -5.33
N THR A 121 -6.56 -4.49 -5.82
CA THR A 121 -7.58 -5.35 -6.43
C THR A 121 -7.30 -5.56 -7.91
N SER A 122 -7.94 -6.58 -8.50
CA SER A 122 -7.95 -6.80 -9.95
C SER A 122 -8.42 -5.56 -10.73
N GLU A 123 -9.42 -4.83 -10.20
CA GLU A 123 -9.96 -3.62 -10.82
C GLU A 123 -8.96 -2.45 -10.80
N GLN A 124 -8.24 -2.28 -9.68
CA GLN A 124 -7.16 -1.30 -9.59
C GLN A 124 -6.03 -1.62 -10.57
N ALA A 125 -5.65 -2.90 -10.70
CA ALA A 125 -4.65 -3.33 -11.68
C ALA A 125 -5.07 -3.02 -13.12
N HIS A 126 -6.33 -3.30 -13.48
CA HIS A 126 -6.88 -2.93 -14.79
C HIS A 126 -6.86 -1.43 -15.03
N THR A 127 -7.28 -0.64 -14.04
CA THR A 127 -7.32 0.82 -14.14
C THR A 127 -5.93 1.41 -14.38
N MET A 128 -4.92 0.96 -13.62
CA MET A 128 -3.54 1.39 -13.82
C MET A 128 -2.98 0.90 -15.17
N LEU A 129 -3.33 -0.31 -15.62
CA LEU A 129 -2.94 -0.82 -16.93
C LEU A 129 -3.47 0.07 -18.07
N GLN A 130 -4.75 0.44 -18.04
CA GLN A 130 -5.32 1.31 -19.10
C GLN A 130 -4.64 2.67 -19.12
N LYS A 131 -4.40 3.26 -17.95
CA LYS A 131 -3.68 4.53 -17.81
C LYS A 131 -2.26 4.44 -18.36
N ALA A 132 -1.52 3.38 -18.01
CA ALA A 132 -0.17 3.15 -18.50
C ALA A 132 -0.14 2.91 -20.02
N ALA A 133 -1.05 2.10 -20.54
CA ALA A 133 -1.16 1.83 -21.97
C ALA A 133 -1.45 3.10 -22.79
N ALA A 134 -2.36 3.95 -22.30
CA ALA A 134 -2.64 5.24 -22.93
C ALA A 134 -1.41 6.17 -22.92
N ALA A 135 -0.71 6.26 -21.79
CA ALA A 135 0.49 7.08 -21.66
C ALA A 135 1.65 6.56 -22.55
N VAL A 136 1.78 5.24 -22.72
CA VAL A 136 2.75 4.64 -23.65
C VAL A 136 2.38 4.90 -25.10
N ALA A 137 1.09 4.86 -25.45
CA ALA A 137 0.62 5.15 -26.80
C ALA A 137 0.90 6.59 -27.22
N GLU A 138 0.76 7.55 -26.31
CA GLU A 138 0.98 8.98 -26.58
C GLU A 138 2.46 9.37 -26.49
N ARG A 139 3.16 8.91 -25.43
CA ARG A 139 4.49 9.42 -25.04
C ARG A 139 5.39 8.29 -24.52
N PRO A 140 5.76 7.31 -25.37
CA PRO A 140 6.40 6.07 -24.92
C PRO A 140 7.69 6.31 -24.13
N LYS A 141 8.61 7.13 -24.66
CA LYS A 141 9.90 7.42 -24.01
C LYS A 141 9.72 8.06 -22.63
N GLN A 142 8.89 9.11 -22.55
CA GLN A 142 8.66 9.85 -21.30
C GLN A 142 7.96 8.97 -20.26
N THR A 143 7.02 8.13 -20.69
CA THR A 143 6.34 7.18 -19.81
C THR A 143 7.29 6.10 -19.29
N ILE A 144 8.16 5.53 -20.14
CA ILE A 144 9.21 4.58 -19.74
C ILE A 144 10.16 5.22 -18.72
N ASP A 145 10.62 6.44 -18.98
CA ASP A 145 11.51 7.18 -18.07
C ASP A 145 10.81 7.42 -16.71
N ALA A 146 9.54 7.84 -16.72
CA ALA A 146 8.75 8.05 -15.51
C ALA A 146 8.52 6.77 -14.69
N ILE A 147 8.29 5.62 -15.33
CA ILE A 147 8.19 4.33 -14.65
C ILE A 147 9.53 3.97 -14.02
N ASN A 148 10.64 4.16 -14.74
CA ASN A 148 11.98 3.83 -14.24
C ASN A 148 12.50 4.79 -13.18
N SER A 149 11.90 5.97 -13.04
CA SER A 149 12.12 6.89 -11.93
C SER A 149 11.14 6.66 -10.77
N SER A 150 10.40 5.55 -10.75
CA SER A 150 9.43 5.19 -9.72
C SER A 150 8.37 6.27 -9.48
N SER A 151 7.89 6.88 -10.56
CA SER A 151 6.77 7.84 -10.48
C SER A 151 5.57 7.20 -9.78
N VAL A 152 5.03 7.93 -8.80
CA VAL A 152 3.82 7.55 -8.04
C VAL A 152 2.58 7.37 -8.93
N VAL A 153 2.65 7.81 -10.20
CA VAL A 153 1.60 7.59 -11.20
C VAL A 153 1.53 6.13 -11.67
N PHE A 154 2.64 5.40 -11.62
CA PHE A 154 2.82 4.05 -12.16
C PHE A 154 3.35 3.04 -11.12
N LEU A 155 3.36 3.46 -9.86
CA LEU A 155 3.73 2.68 -8.69
C LEU A 155 2.85 3.14 -7.53
N GLU A 156 1.99 2.25 -7.05
CA GLU A 156 1.13 2.45 -5.89
C GLU A 156 1.17 1.16 -5.06
N ASP A 157 1.94 1.18 -3.98
CA ASP A 157 2.06 0.05 -3.04
C ASP A 157 2.55 -1.25 -3.69
N ASP A 158 1.66 -2.24 -3.84
CA ASP A 158 1.96 -3.50 -4.53
C ASP A 158 1.59 -3.51 -6.01
N LEU A 159 0.96 -2.44 -6.49
CA LEU A 159 0.62 -2.21 -7.88
C LEU A 159 1.75 -1.44 -8.58
N TYR A 160 2.30 -2.02 -9.65
CA TYR A 160 3.33 -1.36 -10.44
C TYR A 160 3.28 -1.77 -11.90
N VAL A 161 3.69 -0.84 -12.76
CA VAL A 161 3.84 -1.08 -14.20
C VAL A 161 5.20 -1.69 -14.49
N PHE A 162 5.25 -2.67 -15.39
CA PHE A 162 6.46 -3.01 -16.13
C PHE A 162 6.19 -3.01 -17.64
N ILE A 163 7.23 -2.75 -18.42
CA ILE A 163 7.14 -2.69 -19.88
C ILE A 163 8.24 -3.57 -20.47
N VAL A 164 7.86 -4.40 -21.43
CA VAL A 164 8.75 -5.22 -22.24
C VAL A 164 8.69 -4.72 -23.68
N ASP A 165 9.86 -4.56 -24.30
CA ASP A 165 9.96 -4.32 -25.74
C ASP A 165 9.88 -5.67 -26.46
N LEU A 166 8.89 -5.83 -27.33
CA LEU A 166 8.57 -7.08 -28.03
C LEU A 166 9.57 -7.43 -29.15
N ARG A 167 10.42 -6.49 -29.57
CA ARG A 167 11.44 -6.75 -30.60
C ARG A 167 12.70 -7.33 -29.98
N SER A 168 13.09 -6.80 -28.83
CA SER A 168 14.27 -7.26 -28.09
C SER A 168 13.95 -8.33 -27.05
N GLU A 169 12.66 -8.47 -26.69
CA GLU A 169 12.16 -9.32 -25.60
C GLU A 169 12.82 -8.99 -24.27
N ARG A 170 13.12 -7.71 -24.03
CA ARG A 170 13.75 -7.23 -22.79
C ARG A 170 12.83 -6.26 -22.06
N PHE A 171 12.98 -6.23 -20.74
CA PHE A 171 12.40 -5.15 -19.95
C PHE A 171 12.98 -3.80 -20.38
N VAL A 172 12.12 -2.86 -20.70
CA VAL A 172 12.49 -1.45 -20.92
C VAL A 172 12.03 -0.57 -19.75
N ALA A 173 11.04 -1.02 -18.98
CA ALA A 173 10.65 -0.36 -17.73
C ALA A 173 10.24 -1.35 -16.64
N HIS A 174 10.51 -1.01 -15.38
CA HIS A 174 9.99 -1.75 -14.23
C HIS A 174 9.84 -0.84 -13.00
N GLY A 175 8.60 -0.49 -12.65
CA GLY A 175 8.27 0.54 -11.65
C GLY A 175 8.77 0.23 -10.22
N PHE A 176 8.84 -1.06 -9.88
CA PHE A 176 9.34 -1.50 -8.58
C PHE A 176 10.83 -1.90 -8.56
N ASN A 177 11.26 -2.82 -9.42
CA ASN A 177 12.62 -3.38 -9.42
C ASN A 177 13.41 -2.94 -10.66
N ARG A 178 14.12 -1.82 -10.56
CA ARG A 178 14.94 -1.26 -11.65
C ARG A 178 16.03 -2.22 -12.17
N ARG A 179 16.48 -3.19 -11.37
CA ARG A 179 17.48 -4.19 -11.80
C ARG A 179 16.93 -5.14 -12.88
N MET A 180 15.61 -5.15 -13.11
CA MET A 180 15.00 -5.91 -14.18
C MET A 180 15.18 -5.25 -15.55
N VAL A 181 15.35 -3.92 -15.60
CA VAL A 181 15.52 -3.19 -16.87
C VAL A 181 16.74 -3.74 -17.61
N GLY A 182 16.54 -4.03 -18.89
CA GLY A 182 17.55 -4.63 -19.74
C GLY A 182 17.76 -6.13 -19.50
N ARG A 183 17.04 -6.82 -18.61
CA ARG A 183 17.06 -8.30 -18.55
C ARG A 183 16.18 -8.90 -19.65
N ASN A 184 16.56 -10.09 -20.11
CA ASN A 184 15.75 -10.84 -21.07
C ASN A 184 14.48 -11.33 -20.36
N PHE A 185 13.32 -10.90 -20.88
CA PHE A 185 12.01 -11.24 -20.35
C PHE A 185 11.61 -12.66 -20.72
N GLN A 186 11.87 -13.11 -21.95
CA GLN A 186 11.57 -14.48 -22.41
C GLN A 186 12.08 -15.56 -21.44
N LYS A 187 13.30 -15.39 -20.93
CA LYS A 187 13.98 -16.29 -19.98
C LYS A 187 13.58 -16.07 -18.51
N LEU A 188 12.56 -15.26 -18.25
CA LEU A 188 12.09 -15.00 -16.90
C LEU A 188 11.39 -16.23 -16.34
N ILE A 189 11.96 -16.76 -15.26
CA ILE A 189 11.42 -17.85 -14.47
C ILE A 189 11.04 -17.31 -13.09
N ASP A 190 9.93 -17.81 -12.57
CA ASP A 190 9.43 -17.47 -11.25
C ASP A 190 10.16 -18.25 -10.13
N PRO A 191 9.98 -17.91 -8.84
CA PRO A 191 10.66 -18.60 -7.74
C PRO A 191 10.33 -20.10 -7.63
N SER A 192 9.23 -20.56 -8.23
CA SER A 192 8.80 -21.96 -8.27
C SER A 192 9.33 -22.73 -9.49
N GLY A 193 10.12 -22.07 -10.36
CA GLY A 193 10.66 -22.67 -11.58
C GLY A 193 9.75 -22.58 -12.79
N GLN A 194 8.61 -21.88 -12.71
CA GLN A 194 7.67 -21.76 -13.83
C GLN A 194 8.01 -20.58 -14.75
N PRO A 195 7.83 -20.71 -16.08
CA PRO A 195 8.12 -19.64 -17.01
C PRO A 195 7.08 -18.51 -16.90
N VAL A 196 7.56 -17.27 -16.80
CA VAL A 196 6.73 -16.06 -16.78
C VAL A 196 6.71 -15.39 -18.13
N GLY A 197 7.89 -15.23 -18.75
CA GLY A 197 8.05 -14.41 -19.95
C GLY A 197 7.52 -15.06 -21.22
N GLN A 198 7.96 -16.30 -21.49
CA GLN A 198 7.59 -17.01 -22.72
C GLN A 198 6.05 -17.11 -22.90
N PRO A 199 5.26 -17.52 -21.90
CA PRO A 199 3.80 -17.60 -22.08
C PRO A 199 3.16 -16.24 -22.38
N MET A 200 3.65 -15.16 -21.75
CA MET A 200 3.15 -13.81 -22.00
C MET A 200 3.51 -13.31 -23.41
N LEU A 201 4.73 -13.59 -23.90
CA LEU A 201 5.15 -13.27 -25.26
C LEU A 201 4.35 -14.05 -26.30
N ASP A 202 4.13 -15.36 -26.08
CA ASP A 202 3.34 -16.21 -26.98
C ASP A 202 1.88 -15.73 -27.10
N MET A 203 1.30 -15.24 -25.99
CA MET A 203 -0.02 -14.62 -26.00
C MET A 203 0.00 -13.26 -26.70
N ALA A 204 0.99 -12.41 -26.44
CA ALA A 204 1.12 -11.09 -27.05
C ALA A 204 1.34 -11.14 -28.57
N ALA A 205 1.90 -12.24 -29.09
CA ALA A 205 2.02 -12.47 -30.53
C ALA A 205 0.68 -12.73 -31.23
N LYS A 206 -0.37 -13.11 -30.48
CA LYS A 206 -1.68 -13.50 -31.01
C LYS A 206 -2.80 -12.55 -30.59
N HIS A 207 -2.64 -11.87 -29.46
CA HIS A 207 -3.66 -11.06 -28.83
C HIS A 207 -3.08 -9.75 -28.32
N GLU A 208 -3.83 -8.67 -28.48
CA GLU A 208 -3.44 -7.35 -27.99
C GLU A 208 -3.57 -7.20 -26.47
N GLN A 209 -4.19 -8.17 -25.80
CA GLN A 209 -4.37 -8.19 -24.35
C GLN A 209 -4.42 -9.62 -23.82
N GLY A 210 -4.08 -9.79 -22.55
CA GLY A 210 -4.18 -11.08 -21.89
C GLY A 210 -3.83 -11.00 -20.42
N GLN A 211 -3.82 -12.16 -19.77
CA GLN A 211 -3.46 -12.30 -18.37
C GLN A 211 -2.59 -13.52 -18.16
N HIS A 212 -1.67 -13.45 -17.20
CA HIS A 212 -0.86 -14.58 -16.78
C HIS A 212 -0.63 -14.54 -15.26
N SER A 213 -0.69 -15.71 -14.63
CA SER A 213 -0.55 -15.87 -13.19
C SER A 213 0.71 -16.67 -12.88
N TYR A 214 1.51 -16.21 -11.92
CA TYR A 214 2.80 -16.81 -11.57
C TYR A 214 3.21 -16.41 -10.15
N GLN A 215 4.17 -17.12 -9.55
CA GLN A 215 4.67 -16.77 -8.22
C GLN A 215 5.60 -15.56 -8.31
N TRP A 216 5.45 -14.55 -7.46
CA TRP A 216 6.36 -13.40 -7.51
C TRP A 216 6.54 -12.80 -6.13
N VAL A 217 7.70 -12.18 -5.91
CA VAL A 217 7.93 -11.43 -4.66
C VAL A 217 6.98 -10.22 -4.66
N ASN A 218 6.14 -10.13 -3.65
CA ASN A 218 5.32 -8.95 -3.43
C ASN A 218 6.21 -7.81 -2.89
N PRO A 219 6.19 -6.62 -3.51
CA PRO A 219 7.07 -5.51 -3.14
C PRO A 219 6.83 -4.99 -1.70
N VAL A 220 5.61 -5.16 -1.18
CA VAL A 220 5.17 -4.70 0.13
C VAL A 220 5.39 -5.78 1.20
N SER A 221 4.90 -7.01 0.99
CA SER A 221 5.07 -8.08 1.99
C SER A 221 6.46 -8.70 2.00
N ARG A 222 7.19 -8.64 0.87
CA ARG A 222 8.47 -9.33 0.61
C ARG A 222 8.36 -10.85 0.60
N GLU A 223 7.15 -11.39 0.65
CA GLU A 223 6.86 -12.81 0.53
C GLU A 223 6.67 -13.20 -0.95
N ILE A 224 6.82 -14.48 -1.24
CA ILE A 224 6.46 -15.05 -2.54
C ILE A 224 4.95 -15.30 -2.51
N GLU A 225 4.24 -14.69 -3.45
CA GLU A 225 2.78 -14.73 -3.55
C GLU A 225 2.35 -14.96 -4.99
N THR A 226 1.15 -15.49 -5.21
CA THR A 226 0.57 -15.59 -6.55
C THR A 226 0.26 -14.19 -7.07
N LYS A 227 0.91 -13.79 -8.16
CA LYS A 227 0.65 -12.54 -8.86
C LYS A 227 -0.19 -12.83 -10.12
N HIS A 228 -1.26 -12.07 -10.31
CA HIS A 228 -2.07 -12.06 -11.52
C HIS A 228 -1.75 -10.80 -12.32
N SER A 229 -1.05 -10.95 -13.44
CA SER A 229 -0.65 -9.83 -14.29
C SER A 229 -1.51 -9.76 -15.54
N TYR A 230 -2.13 -8.60 -15.75
CA TYR A 230 -2.75 -8.21 -17.00
C TYR A 230 -1.71 -7.54 -17.90
N PHE A 231 -1.83 -7.72 -19.20
CA PHE A 231 -1.03 -6.97 -20.15
C PHE A 231 -1.86 -6.44 -21.31
N LYS A 232 -1.33 -5.38 -21.93
CA LYS A 232 -1.81 -4.82 -23.19
C LYS A 232 -0.62 -4.53 -24.11
N VAL A 233 -0.76 -4.88 -25.38
CA VAL A 233 0.20 -4.57 -26.44
C VAL A 233 -0.08 -3.17 -26.96
N VAL A 234 0.94 -2.32 -26.99
CA VAL A 234 0.88 -0.93 -27.47
C VAL A 234 2.10 -0.68 -28.36
N GLY A 235 1.89 -0.72 -29.67
CA GLY A 235 2.99 -0.64 -30.63
C GLY A 235 4.01 -1.77 -30.40
N PRO A 236 5.31 -1.47 -30.18
CA PRO A 236 6.33 -2.48 -29.92
C PRO A 236 6.39 -2.92 -28.44
N TYR A 237 5.46 -2.49 -27.59
CA TYR A 237 5.54 -2.70 -26.15
C TYR A 237 4.46 -3.61 -25.63
N LEU A 238 4.83 -4.52 -24.73
CA LEU A 238 3.91 -5.17 -23.80
C LEU A 238 3.95 -4.38 -22.49
N VAL A 239 2.84 -3.70 -22.17
CA VAL A 239 2.64 -2.96 -20.92
C VAL A 239 1.88 -3.86 -19.97
N SER A 240 2.37 -4.04 -18.74
CA SER A 240 1.75 -4.96 -17.78
C SER A 240 1.67 -4.39 -16.37
N VAL A 241 0.57 -4.73 -15.70
CA VAL A 241 0.29 -4.45 -14.30
C VAL A 241 -0.36 -5.68 -13.69
N GLY A 242 -0.10 -5.96 -12.41
CA GLY A 242 -0.75 -7.09 -11.75
C GLY A 242 -0.99 -6.84 -10.27
N TYR A 243 -1.88 -7.66 -9.71
CA TYR A 243 -2.23 -7.69 -8.30
C TYR A 243 -1.82 -9.03 -7.68
N TYR A 244 -1.81 -9.09 -6.36
CA TYR A 244 -1.36 -10.28 -5.62
C TYR A 244 -2.51 -10.89 -4.82
N ASP A 245 -2.64 -12.20 -4.93
CA ASP A 245 -3.52 -12.98 -4.08
C ASP A 245 -2.93 -13.17 -2.68
N LYS A 246 -3.79 -13.49 -1.74
CA LYS A 246 -3.39 -13.94 -0.41
C LYS A 246 -2.61 -15.26 -0.56
N PRO A 247 -1.48 -15.47 0.14
CA PRO A 247 -0.84 -16.78 0.17
C PRO A 247 -1.88 -17.83 0.57
N ALA A 248 -1.90 -18.97 -0.14
CA ALA A 248 -2.68 -20.12 0.28
C ALA A 248 -2.17 -20.55 1.66
N ARG A 249 -3.09 -20.70 2.62
CA ARG A 249 -2.78 -21.21 3.97
C ARG A 249 -2.47 -22.70 3.92
#